data_AF-A0A7Y6YR89-F1
#
_entry.id   AF-A0A7Y6YR89-F1
#
_cell.length_a   1.000
_cell.length_b   1.000
_cell.length_c   1.000
_cell.angle_alpha   90.00
_cell.angle_beta   90.00
_cell.angle_gamma   90.00
#
_symmetry.space_group_name_H-M   'P 1'
#
loop_
_entity.id
_entity.type
_entity.pdbx_description
1 polymer ?
#
loop_
_entity_poly.entity_id
_entity_poly.type
_entity_poly.pdbx_seq_one_letter_code
_entity_poly.pdbx_strand_id
1 'polypeptide(L)'
;MKRDIKGLRYAREVEGHLQWLDSFTSAALGVLAVASGIYTYLGVRGLLDDDGALSLFAAVSYSAAVSTGIYVFWSYLLRLLPAMRTAAARMWLCLSMALGAAAIVAMSSWLNAAALAGSAAVEQHLARTVQEYQTSLERANAFALQGQALRLDVGRARQGFEDLSQQ
;
A
#
# COMPACT_ATOMS: atom_id res chain seq x y z
N MET A 1 -33.77 -53.82 3.10
CA MET A 1 -34.31 -53.14 4.29
C MET A 1 -33.28 -52.74 5.34
N LYS A 2 -32.59 -53.64 6.09
CA LYS A 2 -31.57 -53.22 7.09
C LYS A 2 -30.31 -52.56 6.50
N ARG A 3 -29.92 -52.90 5.26
CA ARG A 3 -28.81 -52.25 4.53
C ARG A 3 -29.13 -50.81 4.11
N ASP A 4 -30.37 -50.57 3.70
CA ASP A 4 -30.82 -49.25 3.22
C ASP A 4 -30.84 -48.21 4.34
N ILE A 5 -31.25 -48.60 5.55
CA ILE A 5 -31.30 -47.67 6.70
C ILE A 5 -29.90 -47.24 7.16
N LYS A 6 -28.89 -48.12 7.07
CA LYS A 6 -27.49 -47.74 7.35
C LYS A 6 -26.94 -46.78 6.29
N GLY A 7 -27.26 -47.01 5.01
CA GLY A 7 -26.87 -46.12 3.91
C GLY A 7 -27.48 -44.72 4.04
N LEU A 8 -28.76 -44.63 4.39
CA LEU A 8 -29.46 -43.35 4.61
C LEU A 8 -28.88 -42.56 5.78
N ARG A 9 -28.48 -43.23 6.87
CA ARG A 9 -27.88 -42.56 8.03
C ARG A 9 -26.47 -42.04 7.72
N TYR A 10 -25.67 -42.85 7.02
CA TYR A 10 -24.34 -42.44 6.57
C TYR A 10 -24.40 -41.27 5.56
N ALA A 11 -25.34 -41.31 4.62
CA ALA A 11 -25.54 -40.21 3.67
C ALA A 11 -25.90 -38.90 4.38
N ARG A 12 -26.79 -38.94 5.38
CA ARG A 12 -27.19 -37.76 6.16
C ARG A 12 -26.04 -37.19 7.01
N GLU A 13 -25.17 -38.05 7.52
CA GLU A 13 -23.99 -37.64 8.29
C GLU A 13 -22.94 -36.97 7.38
N VAL A 14 -22.70 -37.52 6.18
CA VAL A 14 -21.82 -36.93 5.17
C VAL A 14 -22.37 -35.59 4.65
N GLU A 15 -23.68 -35.50 4.42
CA GLU A 15 -24.35 -34.27 4.00
C GLU A 15 -24.22 -33.17 5.07
N GLY A 16 -24.35 -33.51 6.35
CA GLY A 16 -24.11 -32.57 7.46
C GLY A 16 -22.66 -32.06 7.51
N HIS A 17 -21.67 -32.94 7.32
CA HIS A 17 -20.26 -32.53 7.24
C HIS A 17 -19.98 -31.63 6.03
N LEU A 18 -20.54 -31.95 4.87
CA LEU A 18 -20.40 -31.13 3.66
C LEU A 18 -21.00 -29.73 3.84
N GLN A 19 -22.18 -29.65 4.46
CA GLN A 19 -22.87 -28.38 4.70
C GLN A 19 -22.10 -27.49 5.70
N TRP A 20 -21.54 -28.09 6.76
CA TRP A 20 -20.68 -27.37 7.69
C TRP A 20 -19.38 -26.89 7.02
N LEU A 21 -18.75 -27.74 6.19
CA LEU A 21 -17.53 -27.39 5.47
C LEU A 21 -17.76 -26.24 4.47
N ASP A 22 -18.91 -26.22 3.78
CA ASP A 22 -19.27 -25.15 2.84
C ASP A 22 -19.48 -23.82 3.58
N SER A 23 -20.14 -23.82 4.75
CA SER A 23 -20.28 -22.63 5.60
C SER A 23 -18.95 -22.13 6.17
N PHE A 24 -18.09 -23.03 6.67
CA PHE A 24 -16.80 -22.62 7.22
C PHE A 24 -15.87 -22.08 6.13
N THR A 25 -15.80 -22.76 4.98
CA THR A 25 -14.94 -22.37 3.86
C THR A 25 -15.38 -21.03 3.27
N SER A 26 -16.68 -20.82 3.07
CA SER A 26 -17.20 -19.54 2.57
C SER A 26 -16.97 -18.41 3.57
N ALA A 27 -17.16 -18.64 4.88
CA ALA A 27 -16.85 -17.64 5.90
C ALA A 27 -15.36 -17.27 5.92
N ALA A 28 -14.46 -18.26 5.87
CA ALA A 28 -13.02 -18.04 5.83
C ALA A 28 -12.57 -17.26 4.58
N LEU A 29 -13.12 -17.61 3.40
CA LEU A 29 -12.88 -16.88 2.16
C LEU A 29 -13.43 -15.46 2.22
N GLY A 30 -14.57 -15.24 2.87
CA GLY A 30 -15.13 -13.92 3.12
C GLY A 30 -14.18 -13.05 3.93
N VAL A 31 -13.64 -13.58 5.04
CA VAL A 31 -12.66 -12.85 5.88
C VAL A 31 -11.38 -12.54 5.08
N LEU A 32 -10.85 -13.50 4.32
CA LEU A 32 -9.67 -13.30 3.47
C LEU A 32 -9.92 -12.23 2.38
N ALA A 33 -11.08 -12.25 1.75
CA ALA A 33 -11.46 -11.28 0.74
C ALA A 33 -11.57 -9.87 1.33
N VAL A 34 -12.19 -9.72 2.51
CA VAL A 34 -12.29 -8.43 3.21
C VAL A 34 -10.90 -7.93 3.60
N ALA A 35 -10.06 -8.78 4.19
CA ALA A 35 -8.70 -8.41 4.55
C ALA A 35 -7.89 -7.93 3.33
N SER A 36 -7.97 -8.68 2.22
CA SER A 36 -7.34 -8.26 0.97
C SER A 36 -7.90 -6.94 0.45
N GLY A 37 -9.21 -6.74 0.51
CA GLY A 37 -9.86 -5.49 0.11
C GLY A 37 -9.34 -4.27 0.86
N ILE A 38 -9.19 -4.39 2.18
CA ILE A 38 -8.62 -3.32 3.03
C ILE A 38 -7.21 -2.96 2.55
N TYR A 39 -6.35 -3.95 2.31
CA TYR A 39 -4.99 -3.70 1.84
C TYR A 39 -4.94 -3.13 0.42
N THR A 40 -5.84 -3.55 -0.47
CA THR A 40 -5.97 -2.95 -1.82
C THR A 40 -6.39 -1.49 -1.74
N TYR A 41 -7.36 -1.16 -0.86
CA TYR A 41 -7.80 0.21 -0.66
C TYR A 41 -6.64 1.09 -0.18
N LEU A 42 -5.90 0.62 0.84
CA LEU A 42 -4.73 1.33 1.37
C LEU A 42 -3.64 1.48 0.32
N GLY A 43 -3.36 0.44 -0.46
CA GLY A 43 -2.35 0.47 -1.52
C GLY A 43 -2.69 1.48 -2.63
N VAL A 44 -3.94 1.49 -3.11
CA VAL A 44 -4.39 2.44 -4.14
C VAL A 44 -4.40 3.87 -3.59
N ARG A 45 -4.90 4.09 -2.36
CA ARG A 45 -4.85 5.42 -1.72
C ARG A 45 -3.42 5.90 -1.50
N GLY A 46 -2.47 5.01 -1.21
CA GLY A 46 -1.07 5.39 -1.07
C GLY A 46 -0.39 5.77 -2.39
N LEU A 47 -0.85 5.22 -3.53
CA LEU A 47 -0.32 5.56 -4.86
C LEU A 47 -0.91 6.86 -5.43
N LEU A 48 -2.19 7.11 -5.14
CA LEU A 48 -2.88 8.34 -5.50
C LEU A 48 -2.72 9.32 -4.34
N ASP A 49 -1.62 10.08 -4.35
CA ASP A 49 -1.24 11.10 -3.35
C ASP A 49 -2.18 12.34 -3.33
N ASP A 50 -3.43 12.17 -3.73
CA ASP A 50 -4.40 13.24 -3.94
C ASP A 50 -5.65 12.99 -3.08
N ASP A 51 -6.05 13.97 -2.29
CA ASP A 51 -7.22 13.88 -1.39
C ASP A 51 -8.57 14.12 -2.09
N GLY A 52 -8.55 14.19 -3.42
CA GLY A 52 -9.74 14.35 -4.24
C GLY A 52 -10.72 13.18 -4.12
N ALA A 53 -12.02 13.49 -4.28
CA ALA A 53 -13.09 12.49 -4.29
C ALA A 53 -12.85 11.36 -5.31
N LEU A 54 -12.20 11.66 -6.43
CA LEU A 54 -11.86 10.68 -7.48
C LEU A 54 -10.91 9.57 -6.99
N SER A 55 -9.92 9.90 -6.15
CA SER A 55 -8.99 8.88 -5.61
C SER A 55 -9.70 7.97 -4.61
N LEU A 56 -10.62 8.51 -3.82
CA LEU A 56 -11.49 7.74 -2.92
C LEU A 56 -12.37 6.77 -3.72
N PHE A 57 -13.08 7.27 -4.75
CA PHE A 57 -13.93 6.42 -5.59
C PHE A 57 -13.13 5.34 -6.32
N ALA A 58 -11.94 5.67 -6.82
CA ALA A 58 -11.04 4.71 -7.46
C ALA A 58 -10.61 3.61 -6.48
N ALA A 59 -10.16 3.99 -5.28
CA ALA A 59 -9.69 3.04 -4.27
C ALA A 59 -10.82 2.13 -3.76
N VAL A 60 -12.00 2.67 -3.49
CA VAL A 60 -13.18 1.90 -3.07
C VAL A 60 -13.60 0.92 -4.19
N SER A 61 -13.66 1.38 -5.44
CA SER A 61 -14.04 0.53 -6.57
C SER A 61 -13.04 -0.60 -6.78
N TYR A 62 -11.74 -0.32 -6.71
CA TYR A 62 -10.69 -1.32 -6.89
C TYR A 62 -10.69 -2.34 -5.74
N SER A 63 -10.85 -1.87 -4.50
CA SER A 63 -10.99 -2.72 -3.32
C SER A 63 -12.20 -3.67 -3.41
N ALA A 64 -13.35 -3.15 -3.81
CA ALA A 64 -14.56 -3.94 -4.00
C ALA A 64 -14.40 -4.99 -5.12
N ALA A 65 -13.79 -4.60 -6.24
CA ALA A 65 -13.51 -5.49 -7.36
C ALA A 65 -12.55 -6.62 -6.96
N VAL A 66 -11.45 -6.30 -6.28
CA VAL A 66 -10.46 -7.30 -5.83
C VAL A 66 -11.07 -8.23 -4.78
N SER A 67 -11.81 -7.71 -3.80
CA SER A 67 -12.47 -8.52 -2.77
C SER A 67 -13.44 -9.53 -3.39
N THR A 68 -14.29 -9.06 -4.30
CA THR A 68 -15.25 -9.91 -5.02
C THR A 68 -14.54 -10.93 -5.88
N GLY A 69 -13.48 -10.51 -6.58
CA GLY A 69 -12.67 -11.36 -7.44
C GLY A 69 -12.03 -12.51 -6.67
N ILE A 70 -11.35 -12.24 -5.56
CA ILE A 70 -10.73 -13.27 -4.70
C ILE A 70 -11.80 -14.22 -4.18
N TYR A 71 -12.88 -13.69 -3.60
CA TYR A 71 -13.94 -14.51 -3.03
C TYR A 71 -14.53 -15.48 -4.07
N VAL A 72 -14.93 -14.96 -5.24
CA VAL A 72 -15.55 -15.74 -6.31
C VAL A 72 -14.56 -16.73 -6.91
N PHE A 73 -13.33 -16.28 -7.21
CA PHE A 73 -12.28 -17.12 -7.80
C PHE A 73 -11.98 -18.35 -6.95
N TRP A 74 -11.71 -18.14 -5.66
CA TRP A 74 -11.38 -19.23 -4.75
C TRP A 74 -12.59 -20.10 -4.42
N SER A 75 -13.78 -19.51 -4.30
CA SER A 75 -15.02 -20.27 -4.10
C SER A 75 -15.30 -21.21 -5.28
N TYR A 76 -15.13 -20.74 -6.51
CA TYR A 76 -15.30 -21.57 -7.70
C TYR A 76 -14.22 -22.63 -7.84
N LEU A 77 -12.95 -22.30 -7.56
CA LEU A 77 -11.86 -23.27 -7.61
C LEU A 77 -12.10 -24.43 -6.63
N LEU A 78 -12.45 -24.13 -5.38
CA LEU A 78 -12.72 -25.16 -4.36
C LEU A 78 -13.96 -26.00 -4.71
N ARG A 79 -14.95 -25.44 -5.40
CA ARG A 79 -16.13 -26.18 -5.90
C ARG A 79 -15.83 -27.03 -7.13
N LEU A 80 -14.97 -26.58 -8.05
CA LEU A 80 -14.59 -27.34 -9.24
C LEU A 80 -13.68 -28.53 -8.90
N LEU A 81 -12.80 -28.39 -7.91
CA LEU A 81 -11.79 -29.40 -7.55
C LEU A 81 -12.37 -30.80 -7.29
N PRO A 82 -13.43 -30.99 -6.47
CA PRO A 82 -14.04 -32.30 -6.27
C PRO A 82 -14.83 -32.80 -7.48
N ALA A 83 -15.28 -31.91 -8.37
CA ALA A 83 -16.02 -32.29 -9.59
C ALA A 83 -15.12 -32.89 -10.69
N MET A 84 -13.81 -32.64 -10.63
CA MET A 84 -12.86 -33.13 -11.63
C MET A 84 -12.53 -34.62 -11.46
N ARG A 85 -13.00 -35.41 -12.44
CA ARG A 85 -12.81 -36.87 -12.51
C ARG A 85 -11.52 -37.31 -13.19
N THR A 86 -10.91 -36.48 -14.04
CA THR A 86 -9.69 -36.80 -14.79
C THR A 86 -8.44 -36.14 -14.18
N ALA A 87 -7.31 -36.84 -14.19
CA ALA A 87 -6.03 -36.32 -13.67
C ALA A 87 -5.55 -35.08 -14.43
N ALA A 88 -5.75 -35.03 -15.75
CA ALA A 88 -5.41 -33.87 -16.58
C ALA A 88 -6.18 -32.61 -16.14
N ALA A 89 -7.48 -32.72 -15.87
CA ALA A 89 -8.28 -31.57 -15.46
C ALA A 89 -7.91 -31.06 -14.05
N ARG A 90 -7.52 -31.96 -13.14
CA ARG A 90 -6.95 -31.56 -11.83
C ARG A 90 -5.62 -30.83 -12.00
N MET A 91 -4.77 -31.26 -12.93
CA MET A 91 -3.50 -30.60 -13.20
C MET A 91 -3.69 -29.17 -13.75
N TRP A 92 -4.64 -28.97 -14.68
CA TRP A 92 -5.01 -27.63 -15.16
C TRP A 92 -5.56 -26.75 -14.05
N LEU A 93 -6.37 -27.31 -13.16
CA LEU A 93 -6.93 -26.59 -12.01
C LEU A 93 -5.83 -26.17 -11.02
N CYS A 94 -4.88 -27.06 -10.73
CA CYS A 94 -3.68 -26.73 -9.94
C CYS A 94 -2.84 -25.63 -10.61
N LEU A 95 -2.68 -25.66 -11.93
CA LEU A 95 -1.96 -24.63 -12.68
C LEU A 95 -2.66 -23.27 -12.56
N SER A 96 -3.98 -23.22 -12.74
CA SER A 96 -4.77 -22.00 -12.54
C SER A 96 -4.65 -21.48 -11.10
N MET A 97 -4.62 -22.38 -10.12
CA MET A 97 -4.46 -22.01 -8.71
C MET A 97 -3.06 -21.43 -8.42
N ALA A 98 -2.02 -22.02 -9.00
CA ALA A 98 -0.65 -21.50 -8.92
C ALA A 98 -0.52 -20.14 -9.63
N LEU A 99 -1.15 -19.98 -10.80
CA LEU A 99 -1.15 -18.73 -11.55
C LEU A 99 -1.91 -17.62 -10.80
N GLY A 100 -3.06 -17.95 -10.19
CA GLY A 100 -3.80 -17.03 -9.32
C GLY A 100 -2.99 -16.58 -8.10
N ALA A 101 -2.28 -17.50 -7.45
CA ALA A 101 -1.38 -17.17 -6.34
C ALA A 101 -0.20 -16.30 -6.80
N ALA A 102 0.42 -16.62 -7.94
CA ALA A 102 1.51 -15.84 -8.52
C ALA A 102 1.09 -14.40 -8.86
N ALA A 103 -0.13 -14.20 -9.37
CA ALA A 103 -0.67 -12.88 -9.65
C ALA A 103 -0.78 -12.00 -8.39
N ILE A 104 -1.22 -12.58 -7.26
CA ILE A 104 -1.31 -11.88 -5.97
C ILE A 104 0.09 -11.48 -5.47
N VAL A 105 1.07 -12.39 -5.58
CA VAL A 105 2.46 -12.12 -5.20
C VAL A 105 3.08 -11.02 -6.08
N ALA A 106 2.83 -11.06 -7.39
CA ALA A 106 3.35 -10.05 -8.32
C ALA A 106 2.80 -8.64 -8.02
N MET A 107 1.48 -8.52 -7.79
CA MET A 107 0.87 -7.25 -7.38
C MET A 107 1.43 -6.75 -6.04
N SER A 108 1.64 -7.64 -5.07
CA SER A 108 2.23 -7.30 -3.78
C SER A 108 3.69 -6.83 -3.90
N SER A 109 4.46 -7.46 -4.81
CA SER A 109 5.85 -7.08 -5.09
C SER A 109 5.94 -5.67 -5.67
N TRP A 110 5.04 -5.31 -6.59
CA TRP A 110 5.03 -3.97 -7.17
C TRP A 110 4.67 -2.89 -6.15
N LEU A 111 3.69 -3.13 -5.26
CA LEU A 111 3.34 -2.21 -4.18
C LEU A 111 4.50 -2.01 -3.19
N ASN A 112 5.20 -3.08 -2.82
CA ASN A 112 6.39 -2.99 -1.98
C ASN A 112 7.51 -2.19 -2.65
N ALA A 113 7.73 -2.39 -3.96
CA ALA A 113 8.71 -1.63 -4.73
C ALA A 113 8.35 -0.13 -4.84
N ALA A 114 7.07 0.19 -5.03
CA ALA A 114 6.58 1.57 -5.07
C ALA A 114 6.77 2.27 -3.71
N ALA A 115 6.53 1.56 -2.59
CA ALA A 115 6.76 2.09 -1.26
C ALA A 115 8.24 2.38 -0.99
N LEU A 116 9.15 1.46 -1.36
CA LEU A 116 10.60 1.64 -1.21
C LEU A 116 11.13 2.81 -2.07
N ALA A 117 10.65 2.91 -3.30
CA ALA A 117 10.99 4.02 -4.20
C ALA A 117 10.45 5.36 -3.66
N GLY A 118 9.23 5.36 -3.11
CA GLY A 118 8.62 6.52 -2.48
C GLY A 118 9.41 7.01 -1.26
N SER A 119 9.82 6.12 -0.35
CA SER A 119 10.59 6.51 0.83
C SER A 119 11.96 7.10 0.48
N ALA A 120 12.64 6.55 -0.53
CA ALA A 120 13.91 7.08 -1.01
C ALA A 120 13.76 8.47 -1.64
N ALA A 121 12.67 8.71 -2.37
CA ALA A 121 12.37 10.02 -2.94
C ALA A 121 12.14 11.08 -1.84
N VAL A 122 11.42 10.73 -0.77
CA VAL A 122 11.19 11.64 0.37
C VAL A 122 12.49 11.94 1.12
N GLU A 123 13.33 10.93 1.37
CA GLU A 123 14.62 11.12 2.04
C GLU A 123 15.52 12.08 1.25
N GLN A 124 15.61 11.90 -0.07
CA GLN A 124 16.39 12.78 -0.93
C GLN A 124 15.82 14.20 -0.99
N HIS A 125 14.49 14.34 -1.01
CA HIS A 125 13.84 15.65 -0.97
C HIS A 125 14.15 16.38 0.34
N LEU A 126 14.01 15.72 1.49
CA LEU A 126 14.33 16.28 2.80
C LEU A 126 15.80 16.66 2.93
N ALA A 127 16.72 15.81 2.47
CA ALA A 127 18.15 16.10 2.48
C ALA A 127 18.46 17.38 1.68
N ARG A 128 17.85 17.52 0.49
CA ARG A 128 18.01 18.72 -0.35
C ARG A 128 17.41 19.96 0.30
N THR A 129 16.20 19.86 0.84
CA THR A 129 15.53 20.99 1.51
C THR A 129 16.30 21.47 2.74
N VAL A 130 16.81 20.55 3.56
CA VAL A 130 17.65 20.90 4.73
C VAL A 130 18.92 21.60 4.28
N GLN A 131 19.57 21.11 3.23
CA GLN A 131 20.79 21.73 2.71
C GLN A 131 20.53 23.12 2.11
N GLU A 132 19.39 23.32 1.43
CA GLU A 132 18.96 24.63 0.94
C GLU A 132 18.70 25.61 2.09
N TYR A 133 18.05 25.17 3.17
CA TYR A 133 17.85 26.01 4.37
C TYR A 133 19.16 26.36 5.05
N GLN A 134 20.07 25.40 5.23
CA GLN A 134 21.39 25.67 5.80
C GLN A 134 22.14 26.73 4.98
N THR A 135 22.16 26.56 3.65
CA THR A 135 22.82 27.52 2.74
C THR A 135 22.18 28.90 2.81
N SER A 136 20.85 28.98 2.89
CA SER A 136 20.12 30.24 3.05
C SER A 136 20.46 30.93 4.38
N LEU A 137 20.53 30.15 5.46
CA LEU A 137 20.86 30.63 6.79
C LEU A 137 22.29 31.17 6.85
N GLU A 138 23.25 30.45 6.25
CA GLU A 138 24.65 30.87 6.14
C GLU A 138 24.78 32.19 5.38
N ARG A 139 24.05 32.35 4.25
CA ARG A 139 24.03 33.62 3.49
C ARG A 139 23.43 34.77 4.29
N ALA A 140 22.31 34.54 4.97
CA ALA A 140 21.66 35.55 5.80
C ALA A 140 22.59 36.00 6.95
N ASN A 141 23.28 35.05 7.58
CA ASN A 141 24.27 35.32 8.61
C ASN A 141 25.46 36.13 8.05
N ALA A 142 25.98 35.77 6.87
CA ALA A 142 27.04 36.52 6.21
C ALA A 142 26.64 37.97 5.91
N PHE A 143 25.42 38.20 5.41
CA PHE A 143 24.88 39.55 5.20
C PHE A 143 24.73 40.34 6.51
N ALA A 144 24.30 39.69 7.59
CA ALA A 144 24.19 40.33 8.91
C ALA A 144 25.57 40.77 9.43
N LEU A 145 26.58 39.91 9.32
CA LEU A 145 27.96 40.22 9.71
C LEU A 145 28.55 41.36 8.87
N GLN A 146 28.34 41.34 7.55
CA GLN A 146 28.76 42.44 6.66
C GLN A 146 28.06 43.75 7.04
N GLY A 147 26.76 43.72 7.31
CA GLY A 147 26.01 44.89 7.77
C GLY A 147 26.52 45.46 9.10
N GLN A 148 26.95 44.60 10.04
CA GLN A 148 27.57 45.03 11.30
C GLN A 148 28.92 45.72 11.06
N ALA A 149 29.77 45.17 10.18
CA ALA A 149 31.05 45.77 9.82
C ALA A 149 30.87 47.15 9.16
N LEU A 150 29.95 47.26 8.20
CA LEU A 150 29.61 48.53 7.55
C LEU A 150 29.15 49.60 8.56
N ARG A 151 28.34 49.23 9.55
CA ARG A 151 27.89 50.16 10.61
C ARG A 151 29.07 50.71 11.41
N LEU A 152 30.06 49.87 11.73
CA LEU A 152 31.28 50.29 12.44
C LEU A 152 32.13 51.24 11.58
N ASP A 153 32.30 50.91 10.29
CA ASP A 153 33.08 51.71 9.36
C ASP A 153 32.46 53.10 9.15
N VAL A 154 31.13 53.18 8.99
CA VAL A 154 30.41 54.45 8.91
C VAL A 154 30.55 55.27 10.20
N GLY A 155 30.54 54.62 11.37
CA GLY A 155 30.79 55.26 12.66
C GLY A 155 32.18 55.89 12.76
N ARG A 156 33.22 55.17 12.32
CA ARG A 156 34.60 55.68 12.29
C ARG A 156 34.76 56.82 11.28
N ALA A 157 34.17 56.71 10.10
CA ALA A 157 34.21 57.76 9.09
C ALA A 157 33.57 59.06 9.61
N ARG A 158 32.42 58.96 10.29
CA ARG A 158 31.76 60.09 10.94
C ARG A 158 32.67 60.77 11.97
N GLN A 159 33.31 60.00 12.85
CA GLN A 159 34.23 60.54 13.86
C GLN A 159 35.43 61.25 13.21
N GLY A 160 36.02 60.67 12.16
CA GLY A 160 37.11 61.31 11.42
C GLY A 160 36.72 62.66 10.80
N PHE A 161 35.49 62.78 10.28
CA PHE A 161 34.98 64.07 9.79
C PHE A 161 34.75 65.09 10.92
N GLU A 162 34.26 64.65 12.09
CA GLU A 162 34.09 65.51 13.27
C GLU A 162 35.45 66.04 13.77
N ASP A 163 36.46 65.18 13.88
CA ASP A 163 37.81 65.56 14.32
C ASP A 163 38.49 66.54 13.34
N LEU A 164 38.38 66.31 12.03
CA LEU A 164 38.91 67.23 11.00
C LEU A 164 38.24 68.60 11.01
N SER A 165 36.98 68.69 11.45
CA SER A 165 36.27 69.97 11.55
C SER A 165 36.68 70.82 12.77
N GLN A 166 37.38 70.23 13.74
CA GLN A 166 37.88 70.90 14.94
C GLN A 166 39.34 71.38 14.82
N GLN A 167 40.04 71.00 13.75
CA GLN A 167 41.38 71.50 13.38
C GLN A 167 41.28 72.75 12.51
#